data_AF-A0A0Q9K7N7-F1
#
_entry.id   AF-A0A0Q9K7N7-F1
#
_cell.length_a   1.000
_cell.length_b   1.000
_cell.length_c   1.000
_cell.angle_alpha   90.00
_cell.angle_beta   90.00
_cell.angle_gamma   90.00
#
_symmetry.space_group_name_H-M   'P 1'
#
loop_
_entity.id
_entity.type
_entity.pdbx_description
1 polymer ?
#
loop_
_entity_poly.entity_id
_entity_poly.type
_entity_poly.pdbx_seq_one_letter_code
_entity_poly.pdbx_strand_id
1 'polypeptide(L)'
;MDMGTFLPGELSGVAARLDRSAQRLEVCAAQVRVATATTWRGGAADLHRDRVTGHADDITTLASRVRESARLVRELQAVAESRLRLIGDVDLTVGLLP
;
A
#
# COMPACT_ATOMS: atom_id res chain seq x y z
N MET A 1 -6.71 -11.07 -15.21
CA MET A 1 -6.55 -9.63 -14.91
C MET A 1 -5.49 -9.15 -15.88
N ASP A 2 -5.88 -8.36 -16.88
CA ASP A 2 -4.96 -7.85 -17.89
C ASP A 2 -3.98 -6.89 -17.21
N MET A 3 -2.70 -7.26 -17.12
CA MET A 3 -1.64 -6.40 -16.61
C MET A 3 -1.22 -5.44 -17.73
N GLY A 4 -2.19 -4.66 -18.22
CA GLY A 4 -1.95 -3.64 -19.23
C GLY A 4 -0.81 -2.72 -18.79
N THR A 5 -0.02 -2.26 -19.76
CA THR A 5 1.06 -1.31 -19.53
C THR A 5 0.52 -0.06 -18.86
N PHE A 6 0.77 0.12 -17.57
CA PHE A 6 0.34 1.32 -16.85
C PHE A 6 1.12 2.54 -17.33
N LEU A 7 0.39 3.60 -17.67
CA LEU A 7 0.98 4.91 -17.88
C LEU A 7 1.42 5.51 -16.52
N PRO A 8 2.44 6.38 -16.47
CA PRO A 8 2.92 6.95 -15.21
C PRO A 8 1.83 7.64 -14.37
N GLY A 9 0.87 8.31 -15.02
CA GLY A 9 -0.27 8.94 -14.34
C GLY A 9 -1.20 7.94 -13.65
N GLU A 10 -1.28 6.70 -14.13
CA GLU A 10 -2.09 5.64 -13.54
C GLU A 10 -1.43 5.04 -12.30
N LEU A 11 -0.09 5.05 -12.23
CA LEU A 11 0.68 4.60 -11.06
C LEU A 11 0.40 5.47 -9.82
N SER A 12 0.23 6.78 -9.99
CA SER A 12 -0.17 7.68 -8.90
C SER A 12 -1.53 7.28 -8.30
N GLY A 13 -2.49 6.96 -9.17
CA GLY A 13 -3.81 6.46 -8.78
C GLY A 13 -3.73 5.13 -8.01
N VAL A 14 -2.87 4.22 -8.45
CA VAL A 14 -2.62 2.94 -7.76
C VAL A 14 -2.01 3.18 -6.38
N ALA A 15 -0.97 4.00 -6.27
CA ALA A 15 -0.35 4.31 -4.98
C ALA A 15 -1.35 4.93 -3.99
N ALA A 16 -2.17 5.87 -4.43
CA ALA A 16 -3.20 6.48 -3.59
C ALA A 16 -4.27 5.46 -3.12
N ARG A 17 -4.62 4.48 -3.97
CA ARG A 17 -5.54 3.38 -3.59
C ARG A 17 -4.90 2.44 -2.57
N LEU A 18 -3.61 2.17 -2.68
CA LEU A 18 -2.87 1.36 -1.72
C LEU A 18 -2.81 2.07 -0.36
N ASP A 19 -2.49 3.36 -0.31
CA ASP A 19 -2.48 4.12 0.94
C ASP A 19 -3.84 4.12 1.64
N ARG A 20 -4.94 4.34 0.89
CA ARG A 20 -6.31 4.22 1.44
C ARG A 20 -6.60 2.82 1.97
N SER A 21 -6.13 1.78 1.27
CA SER A 21 -6.29 0.39 1.71
C SER A 21 -5.52 0.12 3.01
N ALA A 22 -4.28 0.61 3.12
CA ALA A 22 -3.50 0.51 4.34
C ALA A 22 -4.17 1.21 5.52
N GLN A 23 -4.71 2.43 5.31
CA GLN A 23 -5.44 3.15 6.36
C GLN A 23 -6.69 2.39 6.83
N ARG A 24 -7.43 1.77 5.91
CA ARG A 24 -8.58 0.92 6.26
C ARG A 24 -8.17 -0.30 7.08
N LEU A 25 -7.02 -0.90 6.77
CA LEU A 25 -6.48 -2.03 7.53
C LEU A 25 -6.10 -1.62 8.95
N GLU A 26 -5.49 -0.45 9.15
CA GLU A 26 -5.18 0.04 10.50
C GLU A 26 -6.43 0.29 11.34
N VAL A 27 -7.46 0.90 10.75
CA VAL A 27 -8.75 1.07 11.42
C VAL A 27 -9.35 -0.29 11.79
N CYS A 28 -9.26 -1.27 10.89
CA CYS A 28 -9.72 -2.63 11.15
C CYS A 28 -8.94 -3.29 12.31
N ALA A 29 -7.61 -3.18 12.34
CA ALA A 29 -6.79 -3.69 13.44
C ALA A 29 -7.19 -3.07 14.79
N ALA A 30 -7.44 -1.76 14.82
CA ALA A 30 -7.89 -1.06 16.02
C ALA A 30 -9.28 -1.55 16.48
N GLN A 31 -10.21 -1.74 15.54
CA GLN A 31 -11.54 -2.27 15.83
C GLN A 31 -11.49 -3.71 16.38
N VAL A 32 -10.64 -4.57 15.81
CA VAL A 32 -10.45 -5.94 16.26
C VAL A 32 -10.00 -5.98 17.72
N ARG A 33 -9.04 -5.14 18.12
CA ARG A 33 -8.55 -5.10 19.52
C ARG A 33 -9.65 -4.78 20.53
N VAL A 34 -10.58 -3.90 20.17
CA VAL A 34 -11.66 -3.44 21.07
C VAL A 34 -12.94 -4.27 20.98
N ALA A 35 -13.03 -5.19 20.02
CA ALA A 35 -14.21 -6.05 19.83
C ALA A 35 -14.37 -7.12 20.93
N THR A 36 -13.41 -7.23 21.84
CA THR A 36 -13.39 -8.24 22.88
C THR A 36 -14.22 -7.81 24.10
N ALA A 37 -15.17 -8.66 24.52
CA ALA A 37 -15.98 -8.42 25.72
C ALA A 37 -15.10 -8.39 26.99
N THR A 38 -15.08 -7.25 27.69
CA THR A 38 -14.25 -7.05 28.90
C THR A 38 -14.80 -7.76 30.15
N THR A 39 -16.06 -8.18 30.11
CA THR A 39 -16.74 -8.88 31.21
C THR A 39 -16.58 -10.40 31.15
N TRP A 40 -16.12 -10.95 30.02
CA TRP A 40 -15.90 -12.39 29.86
C TRP A 40 -14.56 -12.82 30.46
N ARG A 41 -14.58 -13.86 31.31
CA ARG A 41 -13.46 -14.30 32.14
C ARG A 41 -13.21 -15.81 32.04
N GLY A 42 -12.03 -16.24 32.47
CA GLY A 42 -11.56 -17.64 32.46
C GLY A 42 -10.65 -17.94 31.27
N GLY A 43 -10.04 -19.14 31.26
CA GLY A 43 -9.00 -19.49 30.28
C GLY A 43 -9.44 -19.41 28.80
N ALA A 44 -10.72 -19.65 28.51
CA ALA A 44 -11.25 -19.46 27.15
C ALA A 44 -11.26 -17.98 26.72
N ALA A 45 -11.53 -17.07 27.67
CA ALA A 45 -11.50 -15.63 27.43
C ALA A 45 -10.06 -15.13 27.24
N ASP A 46 -9.10 -15.71 27.98
CA ASP A 46 -7.67 -15.41 27.84
C ASP A 46 -7.17 -15.84 26.45
N LEU A 47 -7.43 -17.09 26.06
CA LEU A 47 -7.08 -17.60 24.72
C LEU A 47 -7.70 -16.77 23.59
N HIS A 48 -8.93 -16.31 23.76
CA HIS A 48 -9.58 -15.45 22.78
C HIS A 48 -8.91 -14.08 22.68
N ARG A 49 -8.59 -13.43 23.82
CA ARG A 49 -7.88 -12.14 23.84
C ARG A 49 -6.50 -12.25 23.18
N ASP A 50 -5.77 -13.34 23.42
CA ASP A 50 -4.48 -13.60 22.79
C ASP A 50 -4.62 -13.71 21.26
N ARG A 51 -5.59 -14.49 20.79
CA ARG A 51 -5.86 -14.66 19.35
C ARG A 51 -6.29 -13.35 18.67
N VAL A 52 -7.17 -12.59 19.32
CA VAL A 52 -7.62 -11.27 18.83
C VAL A 52 -6.43 -10.31 18.71
N THR A 53 -5.55 -10.31 19.71
CA THR A 53 -4.33 -9.48 19.70
C THR A 53 -3.41 -9.89 18.55
N GLY A 54 -3.15 -11.19 18.40
CA GLY A 54 -2.34 -11.72 17.30
C GLY A 54 -2.89 -11.33 15.92
N HIS A 55 -4.20 -11.47 15.70
CA HIS A 55 -4.82 -11.06 14.44
C HIS A 55 -4.78 -9.54 14.20
N ALA A 56 -4.92 -8.72 15.24
CA ALA A 56 -4.75 -7.28 15.10
C ALA A 56 -3.31 -6.90 14.69
N ASP A 57 -2.32 -7.62 15.21
CA ASP A 57 -0.92 -7.42 14.87
C ASP A 57 -0.61 -7.89 13.43
N ASP A 58 -1.21 -9.00 13.00
CA ASP A 58 -1.15 -9.48 11.62
C ASP A 58 -1.72 -8.44 10.63
N ILE A 59 -2.89 -7.87 10.95
CA ILE A 59 -3.52 -6.83 10.13
C ILE A 59 -2.66 -5.56 10.10
N THR A 60 -2.07 -5.17 11.22
CA THR A 60 -1.15 -4.03 11.29
C THR A 60 0.07 -4.26 10.41
N THR A 61 0.65 -5.47 10.45
CA THR A 61 1.77 -5.86 9.59
C THR A 61 1.39 -5.82 8.11
N LEU A 62 0.19 -6.28 7.76
CA LEU A 62 -0.33 -6.18 6.40
C LEU A 62 -0.47 -4.71 5.95
N ALA A 63 -1.00 -3.83 6.81
CA ALA A 63 -1.11 -2.40 6.51
C ALA A 63 0.27 -1.77 6.20
N SER A 64 1.30 -2.11 6.98
CA SER A 64 2.67 -1.67 6.72
C SER A 64 3.20 -2.14 5.37
N ARG A 65 2.97 -3.41 5.00
CA ARG A 65 3.36 -3.95 3.69
C ARG A 65 2.64 -3.28 2.53
N VAL A 66 1.37 -2.93 2.71
CA VAL A 66 0.59 -2.20 1.69
C VAL A 66 1.11 -0.77 1.52
N ARG A 67 1.46 -0.07 2.60
CA ARG A 67 2.14 1.25 2.50
C ARG A 67 3.46 1.17 1.79
N GLU A 68 4.25 0.16 2.10
CA GLU A 68 5.53 -0.07 1.45
C GLU A 68 5.34 -0.32 -0.05
N SER A 69 4.32 -1.09 -0.43
CA SER A 69 3.94 -1.27 -1.83
C SER A 69 3.55 0.06 -2.49
N ALA A 70 2.80 0.93 -1.79
CA ALA A 70 2.46 2.26 -2.30
C ALA A 70 3.69 3.15 -2.51
N ARG A 71 4.68 3.08 -1.61
CA ARG A 71 5.98 3.75 -1.74
C ARG A 71 6.72 3.27 -3.00
N LEU A 72 6.84 1.96 -3.19
CA LEU A 72 7.50 1.37 -4.36
C LEU A 72 6.82 1.77 -5.68
N VAL A 73 5.48 1.87 -5.71
CA VAL A 73 4.74 2.33 -6.89
C VAL A 73 5.05 3.80 -7.20
N ARG A 74 5.16 4.67 -6.19
CA ARG A 74 5.59 6.08 -6.38
C ARG A 74 7.01 6.17 -6.92
N GLU A 75 7.91 5.33 -6.43
CA GLU A 75 9.29 5.27 -6.93
C GLU A 75 9.34 4.81 -8.38
N LEU A 76 8.57 3.79 -8.74
CA LEU A 76 8.42 3.34 -10.11
C LEU A 76 7.89 4.46 -11.02
N GLN A 77 6.88 5.21 -10.57
CA GLN A 77 6.36 6.36 -11.30
C GLN A 77 7.45 7.42 -11.53
N ALA A 78 8.20 7.80 -10.50
CA ALA A 78 9.26 8.80 -10.61
C ALA A 78 10.35 8.36 -11.61
N VAL A 79 10.73 7.07 -11.58
CA VAL A 79 11.69 6.50 -12.53
C VAL A 79 11.13 6.52 -13.96
N ALA A 80 9.86 6.15 -14.14
CA ALA A 80 9.21 6.14 -15.46
C ALA A 80 9.11 7.56 -16.05
N GLU A 81 8.71 8.56 -15.25
CA GLU A 81 8.65 9.96 -15.66
C GLU A 81 10.04 10.51 -16.02
N SER A 82 11.06 10.19 -15.22
CA SER A 82 12.44 10.59 -15.52
C SER A 82 12.93 9.99 -16.84
N ARG A 83 12.62 8.72 -17.10
CA ARG A 83 12.99 8.05 -18.36
C ARG A 83 12.26 8.63 -19.56
N LEU A 84 10.96 8.92 -19.45
CA LEU A 84 10.20 9.54 -20.53
C LEU A 84 10.72 10.94 -20.87
N ARG A 85 11.09 11.74 -19.85
CA ARG A 85 11.71 13.05 -20.08
C ARG A 85 13.04 12.93 -20.84
N LEU A 86 13.90 12.00 -20.42
CA LEU A 86 15.18 11.75 -21.10
C LEU A 86 14.99 11.34 -22.57
N ILE A 87 13.99 10.51 -22.88
CA ILE A 87 13.68 10.12 -24.26
C ILE A 87 13.23 11.35 -25.06
N GLY A 88 12.33 12.17 -24.51
CA GLY A 88 11.89 13.41 -25.15
C GLY A 88 13.04 14.39 -25.42
N ASP A 89 13.99 14.54 -24.49
CA ASP A 89 15.17 15.39 -24.67
C ASP A 89 16.11 14.84 -25.77
N VAL A 90 16.28 13.52 -25.87
CA VAL A 90 17.06 12.88 -26.95
C VAL A 90 16.38 13.06 -28.31
N ASP A 91 15.07 12.86 -28.41
CA ASP A 91 14.34 13.04 -29.67
C ASP A 91 14.42 14.50 -30.16
N LEU A 92 14.30 15.48 -29.24
CA LEU A 92 14.47 16.89 -29.55
C LEU A 92 15.89 17.22 -30.03
N THR A 93 16.92 16.61 -29.43
CA THR A 93 18.32 16.85 -29.83
C THR A 93 18.66 16.20 -31.17
N VAL A 94 18.07 15.05 -31.52
CA VAL A 94 18.22 14.44 -32.85
C VAL A 94 17.54 15.27 -33.94
N GLY A 95 16.37 15.86 -33.66
CA GLY A 95 15.66 16.74 -34.60
C GLY A 95 16.29 18.12 -34.84
N LEU A 96 17.33 18.48 -34.06
CA LEU A 96 18.03 19.77 -34.13
C LEU A 96 19.46 19.66 -34.71
N LEU A 97 19.90 18.46 -35.10
CA LEU A 97 21.17 18.29 -35.81
C LEU A 97 20.99 18.63 -37.31
N PRO A 98 21.91 19.41 -37.91
CA PRO A 98 21.79 19.92 -39.28
C PRO A 98 21.91 18.85 -40.37
#